data_AF-A0A1I1AYU3-F1
#
_entry.id   AF-A0A1I1AYU3-F1
#
_cell.length_a   1.000
_cell.length_b   1.000
_cell.length_c   1.000
_cell.angle_alpha   90.00
_cell.angle_beta   90.00
_cell.angle_gamma   90.00
#
_symmetry.space_group_name_H-M   'P 1'
#
loop_
_entity.id
_entity.type
_entity.pdbx_description
1 polymer ?
#
loop_
_entity_poly.entity_id
_entity_poly.type
_entity_poly.pdbx_seq_one_letter_code
_entity_poly.pdbx_strand_id
1 'polypeptide(L)' 'MLKTQLILKKIEEVRTLMYDLMSEKQKLTDKELVELSQKLDKLLNEYDELVNSRK' A
#
# COMPACT_ATOMS: atom_id res chain seq x y z
N MET A 1 -17.40 -6.15 -7.84
CA MET A 1 -16.06 -6.74 -8.15
C MET A 1 -15.00 -5.70 -8.49
N LEU A 2 -15.29 -4.63 -9.24
CA LEU A 2 -14.28 -3.64 -9.71
C LEU A 2 -13.50 -2.91 -8.60
N LYS A 3 -14.17 -2.48 -7.52
CA LYS A 3 -13.52 -1.68 -6.46
C LYS A 3 -12.39 -2.44 -5.75
N THR A 4 -12.60 -3.72 -5.46
CA THR A 4 -11.61 -4.60 -4.81
C THR A 4 -10.36 -4.79 -5.68
N GLN A 5 -10.54 -5.02 -6.98
CA GLN A 5 -9.42 -5.15 -7.92
C GLN A 5 -8.64 -3.85 -8.08
N LEU A 6 -9.33 -2.70 -8.07
CA LEU A 6 -8.68 -1.39 -8.12
C LEU A 6 -7.81 -1.14 -6.87
N ILE A 7 -8.30 -1.51 -5.69
CA ILE A 7 -7.51 -1.38 -4.45
C ILE A 7 -6.31 -2.31 -4.46
N LEU A 8 -6.47 -3.56 -4.89
CA LEU A 8 -5.33 -4.48 -5.05
C LEU A 8 -4.26 -3.93 -5.97
N LYS A 9 -4.67 -3.33 -7.11
CA LYS A 9 -3.72 -2.69 -8.02
C LYS A 9 -2.94 -1.57 -7.33
N LYS A 10 -3.64 -0.71 -6.57
CA LYS A 10 -3.00 0.40 -5.82
C LYS A 10 -2.08 -0.11 -4.71
N ILE A 11 -2.42 -1.21 -4.05
CA ILE A 11 -1.57 -1.87 -3.05
C ILE A 11 -0.26 -2.29 -3.70
N GLU A 12 -0.31 -2.98 -4.84
CA GLU A 12 0.88 -3.43 -5.54
C GLU A 12 1.72 -2.25 -6.07
N GLU A 13 1.09 -1.21 -6.62
CA GLU A 13 1.79 0.01 -7.03
C GLU A 13 2.57 0.65 -5.85
N VAL A 14 1.96 0.77 -4.67
CA VAL A 14 2.63 1.31 -3.49
C VAL A 14 3.74 0.39 -2.99
N ARG A 15 3.54 -0.94 -3.01
CA ARG A 15 4.58 -1.91 -2.63
C ARG A 15 5.80 -1.79 -3.53
N THR A 16 5.61 -1.71 -4.85
CA THR A 16 6.73 -1.52 -5.80
C THR A 16 7.49 -0.24 -5.50
N LEU A 17 6.80 0.89 -5.32
CA LEU A 17 7.44 2.17 -4.98
C LEU A 17 8.22 2.10 -3.67
N MET A 18 7.70 1.41 -2.65
CA MET A 18 8.42 1.20 -1.40
C MET A 18 9.69 0.36 -1.61
N TYR A 19 9.63 -0.71 -2.42
CA TYR A 19 10.82 -1.51 -2.73
C TYR A 19 11.87 -0.71 -3.48
N ASP A 20 11.46 0.09 -4.45
CA ASP A 20 12.37 0.97 -5.21
C ASP A 20 13.05 1.97 -4.27
N LEU A 21 12.28 2.64 -3.42
CA LEU A 21 12.81 3.59 -2.43
C LEU A 21 13.70 2.94 -1.38
N MET A 22 13.39 1.71 -0.93
CA MET A 22 14.26 0.94 -0.03
C MET A 22 15.55 0.51 -0.72
N SER A 23 15.54 0.30 -2.03
CA SER A 23 16.73 -0.03 -2.81
C SER A 23 17.65 1.17 -3.01
N GLU A 24 17.07 2.37 -3.10
CA GLU A 24 17.81 3.62 -3.30
C GLU A 24 18.26 4.30 -2.00
N LYS A 25 17.49 4.17 -0.91
CA LYS A 25 17.75 4.89 0.35
C LYS A 25 18.45 4.03 1.38
N GLN A 26 19.48 4.60 2.02
CA GLN A 26 20.24 3.95 3.10
C GLN A 26 19.45 3.74 4.40
N LYS A 27 18.34 4.45 4.61
CA LYS A 27 17.58 4.44 5.88
C LYS A 27 16.10 4.21 5.64
N LEU A 28 15.58 3.16 6.28
CA LEU A 28 14.16 2.77 6.25
C LEU A 28 13.22 3.76 6.98
N THR A 29 13.78 4.75 7.68
CA THR A 29 13.04 5.80 8.38
C THR A 29 12.96 7.10 7.59
N ASP A 30 13.34 7.07 6.32
CA ASP A 30 13.15 8.21 5.45
C ASP A 30 11.67 8.60 5.39
N LYS A 31 11.40 9.90 5.48
CA LYS A 31 10.06 10.46 5.54
C LYS A 31 9.18 9.97 4.39
N GLU A 32 9.74 9.84 3.20
CA GLU A 32 9.02 9.39 2.01
C GLU A 32 8.60 7.92 2.11
N LEU A 33 9.47 7.06 2.67
CA LEU A 33 9.15 5.66 2.88
C LEU A 33 8.12 5.48 4.00
N VAL A 34 8.18 6.31 5.05
CA VAL A 34 7.18 6.35 6.12
C VAL A 34 5.81 6.82 5.59
N GLU A 35 5.78 7.83 4.72
CA GLU A 35 4.53 8.28 4.10
C GLU A 35 3.92 7.21 3.19
N LEU A 36 4.75 6.48 2.44
CA LEU A 36 4.29 5.36 1.62
C LEU A 36 3.79 4.18 2.45
N SER A 37 4.45 3.84 3.56
CA SER A 37 3.99 2.76 4.45
C SER A 37 2.63 3.08 5.06
N GLN A 38 2.42 4.32 5.51
CA GLN A 38 1.11 4.76 6.01
C GLN A 38 0.03 4.75 4.92
N LYS A 39 0.39 5.04 3.66
CA LYS A 39 -0.53 4.94 2.53
C LYS A 39 -0.89 3.50 2.22
N LEU A 40 0.08 2.58 2.30
CA LEU A 40 -0.15 1.15 2.14
C LEU A 40 -1.11 0.61 3.21
N ASP A 41 -0.89 0.97 4.48
CA ASP A 41 -1.76 0.56 5.59
C ASP A 41 -3.22 0.99 5.37
N LYS A 42 -3.45 2.23 4.92
CA LYS A 42 -4.81 2.71 4.60
C LYS A 42 -5.47 1.88 3.48
N LEU A 43 -4.71 1.54 2.43
CA LEU A 43 -5.24 0.74 1.33
C LEU A 43 -5.54 -0.70 1.75
N LEU A 44 -4.71 -1.28 2.61
CA LEU A 44 -4.92 -2.61 3.19
C LEU A 44 -6.17 -2.64 4.07
N ASN A 45 -6.37 -1.61 4.90
CA ASN A 45 -7.58 -1.49 5.71
C ASN A 45 -8.83 -1.32 4.83
N GLU A 46 -8.79 -0.47 3.79
CA GLU A 46 -9.93 -0.32 2.87
C GLU A 46 -10.21 -1.64 2.12
N TYR A 47 -9.16 -2.39 1.75
CA TYR A 47 -9.32 -3.71 1.15
C TYR A 47 -9.99 -4.70 2.12
N ASP A 48 -9.53 -4.76 3.36
CA ASP A 48 -10.06 -5.65 4.39
C ASP A 48 -11.54 -5.34 4.68
N GLU A 49 -11.88 -4.06 4.83
CA GLU A 49 -13.27 -3.60 4.96
C GLU A 49 -14.13 -4.07 3.77
N LEU A 50 -13.65 -3.91 2.53
CA LEU A 50 -14.41 -4.32 1.34
C LEU A 50 -14.58 -5.83 1.17
N VAL A 51 -13.65 -6.62 1.69
CA VAL A 51 -13.70 -8.09 1.62
C VAL A 51 -14.56 -8.63 2.76
N ASN A 52 -14.42 -8.07 3.96
CA ASN A 52 -15.19 -8.48 5.14
C ASN A 52 -16.63 -7.93 5.12
N SER A 53 -16.90 -6.79 4.47
CA SER A 53 -18.28 -6.29 4.26
C SER A 53 -19.10 -7.10 3.25
N ARG A 54 -18.49 -8.10 2.59
CA ARG A 54 -19.17 -9.02 1.67
C ARG A 54 -19.48 -10.39 2.30
N LYS A 55 -19.05 -10.63 3.53
CA LYS A 55 -19.48 -11.79 4.34
C LYS A 55 -20.81 -11.50 5.01
#